data_AF-A0A3A0DV54-F1
#
_entry.id   AF-A0A3A0DV54-F1
#
_cell.length_a   1.000
_cell.length_b   1.000
_cell.length_c   1.000
_cell.angle_alpha   90.00
_cell.angle_beta   90.00
_cell.angle_gamma   90.00
#
_symmetry.space_group_name_H-M   'P 1'
#
loop_
_entity.id
_entity.type
_entity.pdbx_description
1 polymer ?
#
loop_
_entity_poly.entity_id
_entity_poly.type
_entity_poly.pdbx_seq_one_letter_code
_entity_poly.pdbx_strand_id
1 'polypeptide(L)'
;MALPEVALRTAEKHVSNYEAESALMAAHQEALECLDCEAFLDLGIDAFNWLMKATKVVRTVALREDDEAIERAEASLRAWRKAWLGPCDLAETWAGLQIARGFNIENLDKFRACCAAMRQIVADDARRDAAAAHVAPVDVLSQMAIAPPQDWLDEPSWTGS
;
A
#
# COMPACT_ATOMS: atom_id res chain seq x y z
N MET A 1 -30.09 -52.86 -36.97
CA MET A 1 -28.62 -53.09 -36.92
C MET A 1 -28.18 -52.78 -35.49
N ALA A 2 -27.81 -53.80 -34.72
CA ALA A 2 -27.25 -53.59 -33.38
C ALA A 2 -25.82 -53.06 -33.54
N LEU A 3 -25.50 -51.93 -32.89
CA LEU A 3 -24.11 -51.51 -32.75
C LEU A 3 -23.34 -52.65 -32.06
N PRO A 4 -22.13 -53.04 -32.53
CA PRO A 4 -21.38 -54.11 -31.91
C PRO A 4 -21.13 -53.74 -30.45
N GLU A 5 -21.51 -54.60 -29.52
CA GLU A 5 -21.38 -54.39 -28.05
C GLU A 5 -19.97 -53.91 -27.65
N VAL A 6 -18.95 -54.33 -28.40
CA VAL A 6 -17.55 -53.90 -28.27
C VAL A 6 -17.37 -52.40 -28.51
N ALA A 7 -18.05 -51.82 -29.50
CA ALA A 7 -17.98 -50.40 -29.81
C ALA A 7 -18.60 -49.55 -28.69
N LEU A 8 -19.73 -50.00 -28.12
CA LEU A 8 -20.38 -49.32 -27.00
C LEU A 8 -19.48 -49.34 -25.76
N ARG A 9 -18.95 -50.51 -25.39
CA ARG A 9 -18.04 -50.65 -24.24
C ARG A 9 -16.75 -49.84 -24.40
N THR A 10 -16.24 -49.73 -25.63
CA THR A 10 -15.06 -48.91 -25.93
C THR A 10 -15.37 -47.42 -25.79
N ALA A 11 -16.53 -46.97 -26.29
CA ALA A 11 -16.98 -45.60 -26.12
C ALA A 11 -17.19 -45.22 -24.63
N GLU A 12 -17.83 -46.09 -23.85
CA GLU A 12 -17.99 -45.90 -22.40
C GLU A 12 -16.65 -45.76 -21.69
N LYS A 13 -15.67 -46.61 -22.03
CA LYS A 13 -14.32 -46.52 -21.48
C LYS A 13 -13.64 -45.21 -21.87
N HIS A 14 -13.78 -44.73 -23.10
CA HIS A 14 -13.20 -43.46 -23.53
C HIS A 14 -13.83 -42.27 -22.80
N VAL A 15 -15.15 -42.26 -22.62
CA VAL A 15 -15.85 -41.24 -21.84
C VAL A 15 -15.37 -41.25 -20.40
N SER A 16 -15.33 -42.41 -19.75
CA SER A 16 -14.84 -42.54 -18.37
C SER A 16 -13.38 -42.12 -18.21
N ASN A 17 -12.51 -42.48 -19.16
CA ASN A 17 -11.11 -42.03 -19.17
C ASN A 17 -11.00 -40.51 -19.31
N TYR A 18 -11.77 -39.93 -20.22
CA TYR A 18 -11.77 -38.49 -20.44
C TYR A 18 -12.28 -37.73 -19.21
N GLU A 19 -13.33 -38.22 -18.55
CA GLU A 19 -13.84 -37.64 -17.29
C GLU A 19 -12.77 -37.67 -16.20
N ALA A 20 -12.05 -38.78 -16.05
CA ALA A 20 -10.95 -38.89 -15.10
C ALA A 20 -9.78 -37.94 -15.42
N GLU A 21 -9.39 -37.84 -16.69
CA GLU A 21 -8.36 -36.91 -17.16
C GLU A 21 -8.78 -35.45 -16.94
N SER A 22 -10.04 -35.11 -17.23
CA SER A 22 -10.59 -33.77 -17.04
C SER A 22 -10.60 -33.38 -15.55
N ALA A 23 -10.97 -34.30 -14.66
CA ALA A 23 -10.95 -34.05 -13.22
C ALA A 23 -9.51 -33.82 -12.71
N LEU A 24 -8.54 -34.58 -13.23
CA LEU A 24 -7.12 -34.39 -12.91
C LEU A 24 -6.60 -33.03 -13.38
N MET A 25 -6.94 -32.61 -14.60
CA MET A 25 -6.55 -31.30 -15.13
C MET A 25 -7.16 -30.15 -14.32
N ALA A 26 -8.41 -30.28 -13.88
CA ALA A 26 -9.05 -29.30 -13.02
C ALA A 26 -8.32 -29.17 -11.66
N ALA A 27 -8.03 -30.29 -11.01
CA ALA A 27 -7.28 -30.28 -9.75
C ALA A 27 -5.85 -29.71 -9.91
N HIS A 28 -5.21 -29.98 -11.05
CA HIS A 28 -3.91 -29.40 -11.37
C HIS A 28 -3.98 -27.87 -11.52
N GLN A 29 -5.00 -27.37 -12.23
CA GLN A 29 -5.21 -25.93 -12.40
C GLN A 29 -5.46 -25.23 -11.05
N GLU A 30 -6.26 -25.83 -10.17
CA GLU A 30 -6.50 -25.29 -8.82
C GLU A 30 -5.21 -25.21 -8.00
N ALA A 31 -4.34 -26.22 -8.09
CA ALA A 31 -3.04 -26.20 -7.42
C ALA A 31 -2.11 -25.09 -7.97
N LEU A 32 -2.13 -24.84 -9.29
CA LEU A 32 -1.39 -23.73 -9.89
C LEU A 32 -1.92 -22.37 -9.43
N GLU A 33 -3.24 -22.20 -9.34
CA GLU A 33 -3.83 -20.96 -8.82
C GLU A 33 -3.45 -20.69 -7.35
N CYS A 34 -3.32 -21.74 -6.54
CA CYS A 34 -2.82 -21.64 -5.18
C CYS A 34 -1.35 -21.18 -5.15
N LEU A 35 -0.51 -21.75 -6.03
CA LEU A 35 0.90 -21.37 -6.15
C LEU A 35 1.06 -19.91 -6.59
N ASP A 36 0.25 -19.46 -7.55
CA ASP A 36 0.25 -18.08 -8.03
C ASP A 36 -0.17 -17.11 -6.92
N CYS A 37 -1.14 -17.50 -6.09
CA CYS A 37 -1.54 -16.74 -4.92
C CYS A 37 -0.39 -16.58 -3.93
N GLU A 38 0.33 -17.66 -3.61
CA GLU A 38 1.53 -17.62 -2.75
C GLU A 38 2.62 -16.71 -3.32
N ALA A 39 2.95 -16.88 -4.60
CA ALA A 39 3.96 -16.05 -5.26
C ALA A 39 3.59 -14.56 -5.23
N PHE A 40 2.31 -14.23 -5.35
CA PHE A 40 1.81 -12.87 -5.22
C PHE A 40 2.00 -12.31 -3.80
N LEU A 41 1.73 -13.10 -2.77
CA LEU A 41 1.94 -12.70 -1.37
C LEU A 41 3.41 -12.48 -1.06
N ASP A 42 4.29 -13.38 -1.52
CA ASP A 42 5.74 -13.25 -1.37
C ASP A 42 6.27 -11.98 -2.02
N LEU A 43 5.84 -11.67 -3.25
CA LEU A 43 6.22 -10.43 -3.92
C LEU A 43 5.75 -9.20 -3.13
N GLY A 44 4.56 -9.24 -2.55
CA GLY A 44 4.05 -8.19 -1.68
C GLY A 44 4.92 -7.96 -0.44
N ILE A 45 5.32 -9.05 0.23
CA ILE A 45 6.23 -9.04 1.39
C ILE A 45 7.60 -8.48 1.00
N ASP A 46 8.15 -8.88 -0.14
CA ASP A 46 9.44 -8.39 -0.62
C ASP A 46 9.39 -6.90 -0.96
N ALA A 47 8.31 -6.44 -1.60
CA ALA A 47 8.09 -5.02 -1.87
C ALA A 47 7.97 -4.21 -0.57
N PHE A 48 7.30 -4.74 0.46
CA PHE A 48 7.25 -4.13 1.78
C PHE A 48 8.66 -3.99 2.37
N ASN A 49 9.43 -5.08 2.39
CA ASN A 49 10.79 -5.09 2.93
C ASN A 49 11.71 -4.11 2.20
N TRP A 50 11.56 -4.01 0.87
CA TRP A 50 12.28 -3.04 0.06
C TRP A 50 11.93 -1.60 0.45
N LEU A 51 10.64 -1.26 0.60
CA LEU A 51 10.20 0.07 1.05
C LEU A 51 10.75 0.44 2.42
N MET A 52 10.79 -0.51 3.36
CA MET A 52 11.35 -0.28 4.70
C MET A 52 12.87 -0.03 4.64
N LYS A 53 13.59 -0.78 3.81
CA LYS A 53 15.03 -0.56 3.56
C LYS A 53 15.28 0.81 2.93
N ALA A 54 14.51 1.17 1.90
CA ALA A 54 14.63 2.47 1.24
C ALA A 54 14.39 3.64 2.20
N THR A 55 13.36 3.52 3.06
CA THR A 55 13.08 4.51 4.11
C THR A 55 14.25 4.68 5.08
N LYS A 56 14.87 3.57 5.50
CA LYS A 56 16.06 3.62 6.36
C LYS A 56 17.24 4.32 5.68
N VAL A 57 17.45 4.07 4.39
CA VAL A 57 18.52 4.71 3.60
C VAL A 57 18.29 6.21 3.53
N VAL A 58 17.08 6.66 3.15
CA VAL A 58 16.76 8.09 3.06
C VAL A 58 16.99 8.79 4.40
N ARG A 59 16.53 8.21 5.52
CA ARG A 59 16.77 8.77 6.87
C ARG A 59 18.25 8.83 7.24
N THR A 60 19.06 7.87 6.78
CA THR A 60 20.50 7.85 7.08
C THR A 60 21.25 8.94 6.29
N VAL A 61 20.86 9.14 5.03
CA VAL A 61 21.40 10.20 4.17
C VAL A 61 20.94 11.58 4.66
N ALA A 62 19.71 11.69 5.16
CA ALA A 62 19.16 12.93 5.67
C ALA A 62 19.96 13.55 6.83
N LEU A 63 20.73 12.75 7.56
CA LEU A 63 21.62 13.23 8.61
C LEU A 63 22.89 13.91 8.06
N ARG A 64 23.12 13.93 6.75
CA ARG A 64 24.40 14.30 6.12
C ARG A 64 24.29 15.27 4.95
N GLU A 65 23.12 15.42 4.31
CA GLU A 65 22.96 16.07 3.01
C GLU A 65 21.86 17.14 2.99
N ASP A 66 21.67 17.75 1.80
CA ASP A 66 20.76 18.84 1.45
C ASP A 66 19.26 18.49 1.56
N ASP A 67 18.50 19.36 2.22
CA ASP A 67 17.12 19.17 2.64
C ASP A 67 16.15 18.95 1.45
N GLU A 68 16.38 19.59 0.29
CA GLU A 68 15.45 19.50 -0.85
C GLU A 68 15.43 18.11 -1.53
N ALA A 69 16.59 17.46 -1.64
CA ALA A 69 16.67 16.13 -2.24
C ALA A 69 16.01 15.08 -1.33
N ILE A 70 16.18 15.24 -0.02
CA ILE A 70 15.59 14.38 1.00
C ILE A 70 14.07 14.50 0.97
N GLU A 71 13.53 15.73 0.95
CA GLU A 71 12.08 15.96 0.91
C GLU A 71 11.42 15.31 -0.32
N ARG A 72 12.04 15.40 -1.50
CA ARG A 72 11.54 14.72 -2.71
C ARG A 72 11.57 13.20 -2.58
N ALA A 73 12.63 12.65 -1.99
CA ALA A 73 12.73 11.22 -1.74
C ALA A 73 11.67 10.74 -0.73
N GLU A 74 11.46 11.48 0.36
CA GLU A 74 10.42 11.18 1.35
C GLU A 74 9.02 11.27 0.77
N ALA A 75 8.73 12.30 -0.03
CA ALA A 75 7.46 12.46 -0.72
C ALA A 75 7.17 11.28 -1.66
N SER A 76 8.20 10.83 -2.39
CA SER A 76 8.10 9.64 -3.24
C SER A 76 7.82 8.40 -2.40
N LEU A 77 8.57 8.16 -1.32
CA LEU A 77 8.33 7.03 -0.43
C LEU A 77 6.93 7.05 0.20
N ARG A 78 6.39 8.23 0.56
CA ARG A 78 4.99 8.36 1.03
C ARG A 78 4.00 7.91 -0.03
N ALA A 79 4.18 8.33 -1.28
CA ALA A 79 3.30 7.94 -2.40
C ALA A 79 3.35 6.42 -2.65
N TRP A 80 4.55 5.83 -2.70
CA TRP A 80 4.72 4.40 -2.91
C TRP A 80 4.13 3.55 -1.78
N ARG A 81 4.28 3.98 -0.51
CA ARG A 81 3.68 3.31 0.65
C ARG A 81 2.15 3.29 0.58
N LYS A 82 1.52 4.40 0.14
CA LYS A 82 0.07 4.46 -0.11
C LYS A 82 -0.34 3.52 -1.25
N ALA A 83 0.40 3.54 -2.36
CA ALA A 83 0.10 2.70 -3.53
C ALA A 83 0.22 1.20 -3.20
N TRP A 84 1.21 0.82 -2.37
CA TRP A 84 1.41 -0.57 -1.94
C TRP A 84 0.21 -1.15 -1.19
N LEU A 85 -0.59 -0.32 -0.51
CA LEU A 85 -1.83 -0.78 0.15
C LEU A 85 -2.95 -1.15 -0.83
N GLY A 86 -2.93 -0.60 -2.05
CA GLY A 86 -3.95 -0.84 -3.07
C GLY A 86 -4.27 -2.32 -3.32
N PRO A 87 -3.28 -3.19 -3.59
CA PRO A 87 -3.54 -4.61 -3.85
C PRO A 87 -3.88 -5.46 -2.61
N CYS A 88 -3.86 -4.91 -1.39
CA CYS A 88 -4.02 -5.73 -0.17
C CYS A 88 -5.40 -6.41 -0.08
N ASP A 89 -6.47 -5.71 -0.44
CA ASP A 89 -7.83 -6.26 -0.35
C ASP A 89 -8.08 -7.35 -1.41
N LEU A 90 -7.45 -7.20 -2.58
CA LEU A 90 -7.43 -8.24 -3.61
C LEU A 90 -6.69 -9.49 -3.11
N ALA A 91 -5.53 -9.31 -2.47
CA ALA A 91 -4.73 -10.40 -1.91
C ALA A 91 -5.53 -11.20 -0.86
N GLU A 92 -6.21 -10.50 0.05
CA GLU A 92 -7.06 -11.11 1.08
C GLU A 92 -8.23 -11.88 0.48
N THR A 93 -8.87 -11.30 -0.54
CA THR A 93 -9.98 -11.96 -1.24
C THR A 93 -9.49 -13.22 -1.95
N TRP A 94 -8.37 -13.14 -2.65
CA TRP A 94 -7.80 -14.27 -3.38
C TRP A 94 -7.34 -15.40 -2.43
N ALA A 95 -6.64 -15.06 -1.35
CA ALA A 95 -6.25 -16.02 -0.33
C ALA A 95 -7.47 -16.68 0.34
N GLY A 96 -8.53 -15.91 0.61
CA GLY A 96 -9.79 -16.44 1.13
C GLY A 96 -10.44 -17.47 0.20
N LEU A 97 -10.40 -17.25 -1.12
CA LEU A 97 -10.89 -18.21 -2.11
C LEU A 97 -10.09 -19.51 -2.09
N GLN A 98 -8.75 -19.45 -1.97
CA GLN A 98 -7.93 -20.66 -1.91
C GLN A 98 -8.15 -21.43 -0.60
N ILE A 99 -8.30 -20.73 0.53
CA ILE A 99 -8.63 -21.36 1.82
C ILE A 99 -10.00 -22.05 1.74
N ALA A 100 -11.00 -21.43 1.12
CA ALA A 100 -12.32 -22.03 0.94
C ALA A 100 -12.29 -23.30 0.07
N ARG A 101 -11.29 -23.44 -0.81
CA ARG A 101 -11.02 -24.64 -1.61
C ARG A 101 -10.21 -25.70 -0.84
N GLY A 102 -9.81 -25.43 0.40
CA GLY A 102 -9.06 -26.36 1.24
C GLY A 102 -7.54 -26.26 1.12
N PHE A 103 -7.03 -25.22 0.43
CA PHE A 103 -5.58 -24.98 0.37
C PHE A 103 -5.08 -24.26 1.63
N ASN A 104 -3.85 -24.58 2.03
CA ASN A 104 -3.13 -23.86 3.06
C ASN A 104 -2.25 -22.78 2.43
N ILE A 105 -2.39 -21.54 2.89
CA ILE A 105 -1.62 -20.39 2.41
C ILE A 105 -0.62 -20.00 3.51
N GLU A 106 0.64 -20.42 3.35
CA GLU A 106 1.73 -20.29 4.31
C GLU A 106 2.08 -18.84 4.64
N ASN A 107 2.12 -17.96 3.63
CA ASN A 107 2.61 -16.59 3.83
C ASN A 107 1.52 -15.58 4.22
N LEU A 108 0.26 -16.00 4.35
CA LEU A 108 -0.87 -15.09 4.54
C LEU A 108 -0.75 -14.25 5.82
N ASP A 109 -0.38 -14.85 6.94
CA ASP A 109 -0.25 -14.13 8.22
C ASP A 109 0.91 -13.12 8.22
N LYS A 110 2.01 -13.47 7.54
CA LYS A 110 3.15 -12.58 7.35
C LYS A 110 2.77 -11.40 6.46
N PHE A 111 2.06 -11.65 5.36
CA PHE A 111 1.54 -10.60 4.48
C PHE A 111 0.58 -9.68 5.24
N ARG A 112 -0.35 -10.23 6.04
CA ARG A 112 -1.25 -9.46 6.92
C ARG A 112 -0.51 -8.55 7.89
N ALA A 113 0.56 -9.05 8.51
CA ALA A 113 1.40 -8.25 9.38
C ALA A 113 2.05 -7.08 8.62
N CYS A 114 2.54 -7.30 7.39
CA CYS A 114 3.02 -6.24 6.52
C CYS A 114 1.91 -5.22 6.20
N CYS A 115 0.69 -5.66 5.89
CA CYS A 115 -0.45 -4.77 5.65
C CYS A 115 -0.77 -3.89 6.86
N ALA A 116 -0.85 -4.49 8.06
CA ALA A 116 -1.10 -3.78 9.29
C ALA A 116 -0.01 -2.73 9.58
N ALA A 117 1.26 -3.12 9.44
CA ALA A 117 2.39 -2.22 9.60
C ALA A 117 2.35 -1.05 8.60
N MET A 118 2.08 -1.33 7.32
CA MET A 118 2.01 -0.29 6.29
C MET A 118 0.84 0.67 6.52
N ARG A 119 -0.34 0.19 6.92
CA ARG A 119 -1.48 1.06 7.29
C ARG A 119 -1.12 2.01 8.41
N GLN A 120 -0.42 1.52 9.44
CA GLN A 120 0.04 2.35 10.54
C GLN A 120 1.04 3.42 10.06
N ILE A 121 2.02 3.03 9.24
CA ILE A 121 3.01 3.95 8.68
C ILE A 121 2.35 5.07 7.87
N VAL A 122 1.39 4.72 6.99
CA VAL A 122 0.66 5.69 6.17
C VAL A 122 -0.17 6.63 7.05
N ALA A 123 -0.80 6.12 8.12
CA ALA A 123 -1.52 6.95 9.08
C ALA A 123 -0.58 7.90 9.84
N ASP A 124 0.60 7.44 10.23
CA ASP A 124 1.63 8.26 10.88
C ASP A 124 2.17 9.36 9.96
N ASP A 125 2.36 9.06 8.67
CA ASP A 125 2.76 10.07 7.68
C ASP A 125 1.66 11.12 7.50
N ALA A 126 0.39 10.70 7.39
CA ALA A 126 -0.73 11.63 7.26
C ALA A 126 -0.87 12.55 8.49
N ARG A 127 -0.63 12.04 9.70
CA ARG A 127 -0.59 12.85 10.93
C ARG A 127 0.54 13.88 10.90
N ARG A 128 1.73 13.49 10.42
CA ARG A 128 2.87 14.39 10.29
C ARG A 128 2.62 15.49 9.26
N ASP A 129 2.07 15.14 8.10
CA ASP A 129 1.69 16.09 7.06
C ASP A 129 0.64 17.11 7.58
N ALA A 130 -0.36 16.64 8.33
CA ALA A 130 -1.38 17.50 8.93
C ALA A 130 -0.81 18.44 10.01
N ALA A 131 0.11 17.95 10.84
CA ALA A 131 0.78 18.77 11.84
C ALA A 131 1.66 19.85 11.21
N ALA A 132 2.41 19.51 10.15
CA ALA A 132 3.22 20.47 9.40
C ALA A 132 2.37 21.58 8.76
N ALA A 133 1.19 21.23 8.23
CA ALA A 133 0.25 22.20 7.68
C ALA A 133 -0.33 23.16 8.74
N HIS A 134 -0.46 22.72 10.00
CA HIS A 134 -0.99 23.55 11.10
C HIS A 134 0.05 24.54 11.68
N VAL A 135 1.35 24.28 11.49
CA VAL A 135 2.46 25.15 11.92
C VAL A 135 2.76 26.26 10.88
N ALA A 136 1.96 26.37 9.81
CA ALA A 136 2.01 27.50 8.89
C ALA A 136 2.00 28.83 9.66
N PRO A 137 2.81 29.83 9.23
CA PRO A 137 3.30 30.88 10.10
C PRO A 137 2.14 31.62 10.75
N VAL A 138 2.13 31.59 12.09
CA VAL A 138 1.52 32.68 12.86
C VAL A 138 2.15 33.93 12.29
N ASP A 139 1.35 34.73 11.59
CA ASP A 139 1.77 35.97 10.97
C ASP A 139 2.39 36.86 12.06
N VAL A 140 3.71 36.81 12.19
CA VAL A 140 4.46 37.55 13.20
C VAL A 140 4.25 39.06 12.99
N LEU A 141 3.88 39.47 11.77
CA LEU A 141 3.51 40.85 11.45
C LEU A 141 2.16 41.24 12.05
N SER A 142 1.21 40.31 12.23
CA SER A 142 -0.06 40.57 12.92
C SER A 142 0.10 40.73 14.45
N GLN A 143 1.21 40.25 15.04
CA GLN A 143 1.50 40.46 16.48
C GLN A 143 2.37 41.69 16.78
N MET A 144 3.00 42.29 15.76
CA MET A 144 3.78 43.52 15.89
C MET A 144 3.00 44.79 15.54
N ALA A 145 1.67 44.72 15.38
CA ALA A 145 0.80 45.89 15.40
C ALA A 145 0.74 46.50 16.82
N ILE A 146 1.89 46.97 17.30
CA ILE A 146 1.99 47.92 18.38
C ILE A 146 1.28 49.16 17.87
N ALA A 147 0.11 49.47 18.44
CA ALA A 147 -0.55 50.74 18.19
C ALA A 147 0.48 51.86 18.40
N PRO A 148 0.66 52.79 17.45
CA PRO A 148 1.59 53.90 17.65
C PRO A 148 1.21 54.61 18.95
N PRO A 149 2.19 54.96 19.80
CA PRO A 149 1.89 55.59 21.07
C PRO A 149 1.15 56.93 20.82
N GLN A 150 0.20 57.21 21.70
CA GLN A 150 -0.83 58.26 21.50
C GLN A 150 -0.24 59.68 21.45
N ASP A 151 1.02 59.83 21.82
CA ASP A 151 1.83 61.05 21.83
C ASP A 151 2.34 61.48 20.44
N TRP A 152 2.14 60.67 19.40
CA TRP A 152 2.43 61.05 18.01
C TRP A 152 1.32 61.84 17.30
N LEU A 153 0.15 62.03 17.93
CA LEU A 153 -0.98 62.77 17.35
C LEU A 153 -1.08 64.22 17.84
N ASP A 154 -0.20 64.66 18.73
CA ASP A 154 -0.13 66.07 19.14
C ASP A 154 0.79 66.84 18.19
N GLU A 155 0.25 67.30 17.06
CA GLU A 155 0.93 68.29 16.22
C GLU A 155 1.17 69.57 17.02
N PRO A 156 2.39 70.13 17.05
CA PRO A 156 2.62 71.42 17.66
C PRO A 156 1.91 72.49 16.82
N SER A 157 0.84 73.05 17.37
CA SER A 157 0.16 74.23 16.83
C SER A 157 1.12 75.41 16.86
N TRP A 158 1.88 75.62 15.79
CA TRP A 158 2.58 76.87 15.55
C TRP A 158 1.56 77.93 15.15
N THR A 159 0.95 78.55 16.16
CA THR A 159 0.24 79.83 15.99
C THR A 159 0.95 80.90 16.82
N GLY A 160 1.33 81.98 16.15
CA GLY A 160 1.80 83.23 16.76
C GLY A 160 3.27 83.55 16.45
N SER A 161 3.64 84.78 16.10
CA SER A 161 2.90 85.96 15.64
C SER A 161 3.95 86.92 15.08
#